data_AF-A0A6P8MFS6-F1
#
_entry.id   AF-A0A6P8MFS6-F1
#
_cell.length_a   1.000
_cell.length_b   1.000
_cell.length_c   1.000
_cell.angle_alpha   90.00
_cell.angle_beta   90.00
_cell.angle_gamma   90.00
#
_symmetry.space_group_name_H-M   'P 1'
#
loop_
_entity.id
_entity.type
_entity.pdbx_description
1 polymer ?
#
loop_
_entity_poly.entity_id
_entity_poly.type
_entity_poly.pdbx_seq_one_letter_code
_entity_poly.pdbx_strand_id
1 'polypeptide(L)'
;MAQKETTNLIREDFDAGPSSYDEIIPVDSCPLPRKIQGLLPNLIIKYIQVTDMPREDLLTHFEDSYEFIDHSLQQNEKILVHCYFGISRSATIVIAYLMKKYKKSFYDAFEAVKEKRRFVGPNAGFLAQLKLYEEMGFGVDNTNVQFKMYKLQIAGDKMRKAKILPQNCADLIKSDPALATVHPEPTVYRCKKCRRIIASASNVLPHMPNERQIWRHISTRKASRELLEPLQKREQQPAEFCTKILFVEPLAWMPDITHNVEGKLNCPKCNTKLGSFSWIAGSQCPCGSKIAPAFYLVPSKVDWSNAVQNVQVTV
;
A
#
# COMPACT_ATOMS: atom_id res chain seq x y z
N MET A 1 30.13 -8.24 9.97
CA MET A 1 29.64 -6.88 10.29
C MET A 1 28.14 -6.86 10.56
N ALA A 2 27.30 -7.45 9.70
CA ALA A 2 25.83 -7.47 9.88
C ALA A 2 25.32 -7.96 11.27
N GLN A 3 25.91 -8.98 11.88
CA GLN A 3 25.49 -9.47 13.21
C GLN A 3 25.71 -8.45 14.34
N LYS A 4 26.74 -7.59 14.26
CA LYS A 4 27.00 -6.55 15.28
C LYS A 4 25.98 -5.40 15.19
N GLU A 5 25.58 -5.02 13.98
CA GLU A 5 24.62 -3.94 13.76
C GLU A 5 23.17 -4.37 14.08
N THR A 6 22.80 -5.64 13.84
CA THR A 6 21.50 -6.17 14.29
C THR A 6 21.37 -6.18 15.82
N THR A 7 22.49 -6.30 16.54
CA THR A 7 22.52 -6.33 18.01
C THR A 7 22.24 -4.96 18.64
N ASN A 8 22.50 -3.85 17.93
CA ASN A 8 22.24 -2.50 18.43
C ASN A 8 20.76 -2.08 18.32
N LEU A 9 20.03 -2.64 17.34
CA LEU A 9 18.61 -2.31 17.11
C LEU A 9 17.63 -3.03 18.05
N ILE A 10 18.08 -4.11 18.68
CA ILE A 10 17.24 -4.98 19.50
C ILE A 10 18.00 -5.29 20.79
N ARG A 11 18.18 -4.27 21.63
CA ARG A 11 18.59 -4.47 23.02
C ARG A 11 17.38 -4.90 23.85
N GLU A 12 17.55 -5.96 24.62
CA GLU A 12 16.56 -6.44 25.59
C GLU A 12 16.58 -5.66 26.91
N ASP A 13 17.39 -4.60 27.01
CA ASP A 13 17.62 -3.82 28.23
C ASP A 13 16.40 -2.96 28.59
N PHE A 14 15.34 -3.61 29.10
CA PHE A 14 14.21 -2.96 29.76
C PHE A 14 14.62 -2.22 31.05
N ASP A 15 15.80 -2.52 31.59
CA ASP A 15 16.39 -1.84 32.76
C ASP A 15 17.20 -0.58 32.40
N ALA A 16 17.47 -0.35 31.11
CA ALA A 16 18.06 0.90 30.67
C ALA A 16 16.97 1.97 30.61
N GLY A 17 16.93 2.83 31.63
CA GLY A 17 16.01 3.97 31.67
C GLY A 17 16.12 4.84 30.40
N PRO A 18 15.10 5.65 30.10
CA PRO A 18 15.03 6.43 28.87
C PRO A 18 16.12 7.52 28.73
N SER A 19 16.95 7.72 29.77
CA SER A 19 18.20 8.50 29.72
C SER A 19 19.35 7.84 28.96
N SER A 20 19.15 6.62 28.44
CA SER A 20 20.16 5.86 27.71
C SER A 20 20.02 5.93 26.18
N TYR A 21 18.99 6.60 25.66
CA TYR A 21 18.71 6.75 24.23
C TYR A 21 18.76 8.22 23.83
N ASP A 22 19.31 8.48 22.65
CA ASP A 22 19.41 9.82 22.06
C ASP A 22 18.16 10.13 21.22
N GLU A 23 17.57 9.10 20.61
CA GLU A 23 16.38 9.20 19.77
C GLU A 23 15.33 8.12 20.08
N ILE A 24 14.06 8.42 19.80
CA ILE A 24 12.96 7.47 19.98
C ILE A 24 11.90 7.55 18.87
N ILE A 25 11.39 6.39 18.46
CA ILE A 25 10.22 6.25 17.59
C ILE A 25 9.09 5.57 18.36
N PRO A 26 8.15 6.35 18.95
CA PRO A 26 6.91 5.81 19.48
C PRO A 26 5.97 5.49 18.31
N VAL A 27 5.60 4.22 18.16
CA VAL A 27 4.64 3.73 17.17
C VAL A 27 3.36 3.33 17.90
N ASP A 28 2.53 4.32 18.23
CA ASP A 28 1.38 4.10 19.11
C ASP A 28 0.19 5.03 18.83
N SER A 29 -0.97 4.74 19.42
CA SER A 29 -2.19 5.53 19.27
C SER A 29 -2.11 6.89 19.96
N CYS A 30 -1.24 6.98 20.97
CA CYS A 30 -1.01 8.19 21.76
C CYS A 30 0.49 8.52 21.78
N PRO A 31 0.87 9.82 21.76
CA PRO A 31 2.26 10.23 21.87
C PRO A 31 2.82 9.94 23.28
N LEU A 32 4.13 10.04 23.43
CA LEU A 32 4.78 10.00 24.75
C LEU A 32 4.16 11.05 25.69
N PRO A 33 3.84 10.71 26.94
CA PRO A 33 3.33 11.66 27.92
C PRO A 33 4.26 12.88 28.09
N ARG A 34 3.68 14.08 28.19
CA ARG A 34 4.42 15.35 28.38
C ARG A 34 5.39 15.31 29.56
N LYS A 35 5.06 14.56 30.62
CA LYS A 35 5.94 14.38 31.78
C LYS A 35 7.27 13.71 31.39
N ILE A 36 7.24 12.72 30.49
CA ILE A 36 8.46 12.05 30.00
C ILE A 36 9.25 13.00 29.11
N GLN A 37 8.58 13.73 28.21
CA GLN A 37 9.23 14.71 27.35
C GLN A 37 9.92 15.82 28.17
N GLY A 38 9.31 16.27 29.27
CA GLY A 38 9.92 17.24 30.19
C GLY A 38 11.11 16.68 30.99
N LEU A 39 11.16 15.37 31.23
CA LEU A 39 12.30 14.72 31.90
C LEU A 39 13.48 14.48 30.95
N LEU A 40 13.23 14.50 29.63
CA LEU A 40 14.22 14.19 28.59
C LEU A 40 14.19 15.26 27.49
N PRO A 41 14.58 16.51 27.80
CA PRO A 41 14.40 17.64 26.91
C PRO A 41 15.25 17.56 25.62
N ASN A 42 16.31 16.75 25.62
CA ASN A 42 17.20 16.57 24.47
C ASN A 42 16.83 15.33 23.64
N LEU A 43 15.80 14.57 24.02
CA LEU A 43 15.39 13.38 23.30
C LEU A 43 14.71 13.77 21.98
N ILE A 44 15.26 13.30 20.86
CA ILE A 44 14.66 13.51 19.53
C ILE A 44 13.55 12.47 19.34
N ILE A 45 12.35 12.93 18.96
CA ILE A 45 11.15 12.09 18.90
C ILE A 45 10.57 12.11 17.48
N LYS A 46 10.50 10.95 16.83
CA LYS A 46 9.68 10.72 15.64
C LYS A 46 8.42 9.94 16.01
N TYR A 47 7.31 10.64 16.21
CA TYR A 47 6.05 10.00 16.57
C TYR A 47 5.30 9.47 15.34
N ILE A 48 4.94 8.18 15.36
CA ILE A 48 4.09 7.54 14.35
C ILE A 48 2.77 7.16 15.01
N GLN A 49 1.70 7.89 14.67
CA GLN A 49 0.39 7.66 15.23
C GLN A 49 -0.32 6.50 14.54
N VAL A 50 -0.35 5.32 15.17
CA VAL A 50 -1.00 4.13 14.61
C VAL A 50 -1.57 3.20 15.69
N THR A 51 -2.76 2.63 15.45
CA THR A 51 -3.33 1.58 16.31
C THR A 51 -2.84 0.19 15.90
N ASP A 52 -2.87 -0.81 16.79
CA ASP A 52 -2.45 -2.18 16.44
C ASP A 52 -3.58 -2.97 15.77
N MET A 53 -4.08 -2.44 14.66
CA MET A 53 -5.20 -3.02 13.91
C MET A 53 -4.76 -3.41 12.50
N PRO A 54 -5.22 -4.54 11.94
CA PRO A 54 -4.78 -4.98 10.61
C PRO A 54 -5.14 -4.08 9.43
N ARG A 55 -5.96 -3.05 9.65
CA ARG A 55 -6.37 -2.06 8.63
C ARG A 55 -5.57 -0.76 8.71
N GLU A 56 -4.67 -0.63 9.68
CA GLU A 56 -3.82 0.55 9.82
C GLU A 56 -2.66 0.51 8.84
N ASP A 57 -2.19 1.67 8.43
CA ASP A 57 -1.13 1.85 7.44
C ASP A 57 0.19 2.17 8.15
N LEU A 58 1.13 1.22 8.11
CA LEU A 58 2.52 1.44 8.48
C LEU A 58 3.44 1.45 7.25
N LEU A 59 3.01 0.88 6.13
CA LEU A 59 3.78 0.79 4.89
C LEU A 59 4.22 2.17 4.40
N THR A 60 3.32 3.16 4.46
CA THR A 60 3.65 4.54 4.05
C THR A 60 4.63 5.24 4.99
N HIS A 61 4.86 4.68 6.18
CA HIS A 61 5.84 5.13 7.16
C HIS A 61 7.17 4.36 7.11
N PHE A 62 7.37 3.43 6.17
CA PHE A 62 8.61 2.65 6.13
C PHE A 62 9.81 3.48 5.65
N GLU A 63 9.60 4.38 4.68
CA GLU A 63 10.68 5.16 4.08
C GLU A 63 11.23 6.21 5.06
N ASP A 64 10.35 7.01 5.63
CA ASP A 64 10.69 8.08 6.57
C ASP A 64 11.18 7.53 7.93
N SER A 65 10.74 6.33 8.32
CA SER A 65 11.31 5.61 9.48
C SER A 65 12.68 5.04 9.17
N TYR A 66 12.89 4.52 7.96
CA TYR A 66 14.21 4.03 7.55
C TYR A 66 15.24 5.16 7.59
N GLU A 67 14.94 6.32 6.98
CA GLU A 67 15.84 7.47 6.96
C GLU A 67 16.20 7.94 8.37
N PHE A 68 15.21 8.03 9.26
CA PHE A 68 15.41 8.43 10.65
C PHE A 68 16.32 7.44 11.41
N ILE A 69 16.00 6.14 11.36
CA ILE A 69 16.81 5.11 12.02
C ILE A 69 18.22 5.06 11.44
N ASP A 70 18.36 5.11 10.11
CA ASP A 70 19.66 4.99 9.45
C ASP A 70 20.55 6.19 9.75
N HIS A 71 19.98 7.40 9.77
CA HIS A 71 20.70 8.60 10.17
C HIS A 71 21.25 8.50 11.60
N SER A 72 20.39 8.14 12.57
CA SER A 72 20.79 7.99 13.97
C SER A 72 21.92 6.97 14.15
N LEU A 73 21.77 5.79 13.53
CA LEU A 73 22.80 4.75 13.60
C LEU A 73 24.12 5.17 12.95
N GLN A 74 24.10 5.97 11.87
CA GLN A 74 25.31 6.51 11.26
C GLN A 74 26.03 7.53 12.15
N GLN A 75 25.31 8.26 13.00
CA GLN A 75 25.88 9.15 14.01
C GLN A 75 26.33 8.41 15.28
N ASN A 76 26.22 7.08 15.31
CA ASN A 76 26.52 6.23 16.46
C ASN A 76 25.67 6.60 17.71
N GLU A 77 24.47 7.12 17.46
CA GLU A 77 23.44 7.40 18.46
C GLU A 77 22.66 6.12 18.82
N LYS A 78 22.00 6.17 19.97
CA LYS A 78 21.16 5.08 20.46
C LYS A 78 19.70 5.41 20.22
N ILE A 79 19.05 4.58 19.40
CA ILE A 79 17.65 4.73 19.04
C ILE A 79 16.78 3.64 19.68
N LEU A 80 15.61 4.04 20.20
CA LEU A 80 14.58 3.12 20.68
C LEU A 80 13.34 3.17 19.77
N VAL A 81 12.94 2.02 19.21
CA VAL A 81 11.65 1.90 18.50
C VAL A 81 10.69 1.12 19.40
N HIS A 82 9.62 1.76 19.87
CA HIS A 82 8.69 1.14 20.82
C HIS A 82 7.22 1.32 20.45
N CYS A 83 6.40 0.42 20.95
CA CYS A 83 4.95 0.52 20.97
C CYS A 83 4.47 -0.05 22.32
N TYR A 84 3.17 -0.09 22.57
CA TYR A 84 2.62 -0.53 23.86
C TYR A 84 3.21 -1.84 24.43
N PHE A 85 3.21 -2.94 23.64
CA PHE A 85 3.77 -4.23 24.07
C PHE A 85 5.15 -4.58 23.47
N GLY A 86 5.63 -3.81 22.49
CA GLY A 86 6.80 -4.19 21.69
C GLY A 86 6.66 -5.55 20.97
N ILE A 87 5.43 -5.90 20.53
CA ILE A 87 5.11 -7.16 19.85
C ILE A 87 4.89 -6.95 18.35
N SER A 88 4.10 -5.93 17.98
CA SER A 88 3.51 -5.81 16.64
C SER A 88 3.97 -4.55 15.89
N ARG A 89 3.50 -3.35 16.29
CA ARG A 89 3.77 -2.07 15.61
C ARG A 89 5.26 -1.73 15.52
N SER A 90 5.96 -1.64 16.66
CA SER A 90 7.39 -1.32 16.66
C SER A 90 8.22 -2.41 15.98
N ALA A 91 7.86 -3.68 16.20
CA ALA A 91 8.53 -4.80 15.55
C ALA A 91 8.40 -4.71 14.02
N THR A 92 7.24 -4.29 13.50
CA THR A 92 7.03 -4.08 12.06
C THR A 92 8.00 -3.05 11.50
N ILE A 93 8.18 -1.91 12.17
CA ILE A 93 9.13 -0.88 11.75
C ILE A 93 10.57 -1.41 11.76
N VAL A 94 10.96 -2.14 12.81
CA VAL A 94 12.31 -2.73 12.89
C VAL A 94 12.53 -3.77 11.79
N ILE A 95 11.54 -4.63 11.52
CA ILE A 95 11.62 -5.62 10.43
C ILE A 95 11.79 -4.91 9.09
N ALA A 96 10.96 -3.90 8.79
CA ALA A 96 11.04 -3.12 7.55
C ALA A 96 12.42 -2.46 7.37
N TYR A 97 12.98 -1.88 8.45
CA TYR A 97 14.33 -1.32 8.44
C TYR A 97 15.37 -2.38 8.05
N LEU A 98 15.35 -3.56 8.71
CA LEU A 98 16.31 -4.64 8.42
C LEU A 98 16.16 -5.17 6.98
N MET A 99 14.93 -5.31 6.49
CA MET A 99 14.65 -5.71 5.11
C MET A 99 15.34 -4.76 4.13
N LYS A 100 15.14 -3.44 4.29
CA LYS A 100 15.73 -2.44 3.38
C LYS A 100 17.24 -2.31 3.54
N LYS A 101 17.74 -2.16 4.77
CA LYS A 101 19.17 -1.94 5.07
C LYS A 101 20.05 -3.07 4.57
N TYR A 102 19.62 -4.30 4.80
CA TYR A 102 20.41 -5.50 4.50
C TYR A 102 19.90 -6.29 3.29
N LYS A 103 18.90 -5.75 2.56
CA LYS A 103 18.24 -6.43 1.43
C LYS A 103 17.80 -7.85 1.78
N LYS A 104 17.29 -8.02 3.01
CA LYS A 104 16.80 -9.29 3.53
C LYS A 104 15.36 -9.53 3.08
N SER A 105 15.04 -10.80 2.84
CA SER A 105 13.65 -11.20 2.65
C SER A 105 12.82 -10.84 3.88
N PHE A 106 11.49 -10.70 3.72
CA PHE A 106 10.60 -10.52 4.87
C PHE A 106 10.83 -11.61 5.92
N TYR A 107 10.94 -12.86 5.47
CA TYR A 107 11.13 -14.02 6.34
C TYR A 107 12.44 -13.94 7.13
N ASP A 108 13.57 -13.66 6.47
CA ASP A 108 14.88 -13.60 7.13
C ASP A 108 14.97 -12.43 8.11
N ALA A 109 14.37 -11.28 7.77
CA ALA A 109 14.32 -10.12 8.66
C ALA A 109 13.42 -10.39 9.88
N PHE A 110 12.25 -11.02 9.66
CA PHE A 110 11.34 -11.40 10.73
C PHE A 110 11.99 -12.38 11.71
N GLU A 111 12.62 -13.46 11.22
CA GLU A 111 13.27 -14.44 12.08
C GLU A 111 14.47 -13.84 12.84
N ALA A 112 15.26 -12.96 12.22
CA ALA A 112 16.35 -12.26 12.91
C ALA A 112 15.85 -11.39 14.08
N VAL A 113 14.70 -10.72 13.92
CA VAL A 113 14.09 -9.93 14.99
C VAL A 113 13.53 -10.84 16.09
N LYS A 114 12.90 -11.95 15.69
CA LYS A 114 12.29 -12.91 16.60
C LYS A 114 13.32 -13.69 17.42
N GLU A 115 14.48 -13.98 16.86
CA GLU A 115 15.62 -14.57 17.57
C GLU A 115 16.07 -13.68 18.74
N LYS A 116 16.08 -12.36 18.53
CA LYS A 116 16.42 -11.36 19.56
C LYS A 116 15.26 -11.01 20.49
N ARG A 117 14.02 -11.25 20.08
CA ARG A 117 12.81 -10.97 20.87
C ARG A 117 11.70 -11.97 20.56
N ARG A 118 11.70 -13.08 21.30
CA ARG A 118 10.87 -14.29 21.03
C ARG A 118 9.37 -14.08 20.86
N PHE A 119 8.83 -12.99 21.41
CA PHE A 119 7.40 -12.69 21.41
C PHE A 119 6.97 -11.72 20.30
N VAL A 120 7.88 -11.34 19.41
CA VAL A 120 7.54 -10.57 18.21
C VAL A 120 6.53 -11.32 17.35
N GLY A 121 5.50 -10.58 16.95
CA GLY A 121 4.37 -11.09 16.17
C GLY A 121 3.52 -9.94 15.66
N PRO A 122 3.92 -9.28 14.55
CA PRO A 122 3.08 -8.33 13.85
C PRO A 122 1.70 -8.91 13.54
N ASN A 123 0.67 -8.06 13.61
CA ASN A 123 -0.65 -8.46 13.17
C ASN A 123 -0.66 -8.78 11.65
N ALA A 124 -1.67 -9.51 11.19
CA ALA A 124 -1.75 -9.97 9.81
C ALA A 124 -1.68 -8.85 8.75
N GLY A 125 -2.23 -7.67 9.06
CA GLY A 125 -2.19 -6.51 8.19
C GLY A 125 -0.77 -6.02 7.97
N PHE A 126 -0.01 -5.92 9.06
CA PHE A 126 1.39 -5.52 9.02
C PHE A 126 2.28 -6.59 8.38
N LEU A 127 2.00 -7.87 8.57
CA LEU A 127 2.70 -8.95 7.86
C LEU A 127 2.52 -8.82 6.33
N ALA A 128 1.30 -8.54 5.86
CA ALA A 128 1.09 -8.33 4.43
C ALA A 128 1.78 -7.04 3.93
N GLN A 129 1.84 -5.97 4.73
CA GLN A 129 2.59 -4.75 4.41
C GLN A 129 4.08 -5.04 4.21
N LEU A 130 4.68 -5.83 5.10
CA LEU A 130 6.07 -6.24 4.94
C LEU A 130 6.27 -7.08 3.66
N LYS A 131 5.39 -8.03 3.36
CA LYS A 131 5.45 -8.80 2.11
C LYS A 131 5.31 -7.93 0.86
N LEU A 132 4.38 -6.98 0.86
CA LEU A 132 4.25 -6.03 -0.24
C LEU A 132 5.47 -5.13 -0.37
N TYR A 133 6.09 -4.75 0.74
CA TYR A 133 7.33 -3.99 0.72
C TYR A 133 8.48 -4.79 0.10
N GLU A 134 8.58 -6.10 0.38
CA GLU A 134 9.50 -7.01 -0.31
C GLU A 134 9.20 -7.12 -1.81
N GLU A 135 7.93 -7.31 -2.19
CA GLU A 135 7.51 -7.37 -3.60
C GLU A 135 7.85 -6.10 -4.39
N MET A 136 7.85 -4.94 -3.73
CA MET A 136 8.25 -3.66 -4.32
C MET A 136 9.77 -3.39 -4.23
N GLY A 137 10.58 -4.36 -3.80
CA GLY A 137 12.04 -4.21 -3.73
C GLY A 137 12.52 -3.30 -2.59
N PHE A 138 11.77 -3.25 -1.49
CA PHE A 138 12.06 -2.45 -0.30
C PHE A 138 12.00 -0.94 -0.55
N GLY A 139 11.07 -0.52 -1.40
CA GLY A 139 10.75 0.87 -1.69
C GLY A 139 9.28 1.01 -2.05
N VAL A 140 8.78 2.24 -2.14
CA VAL A 140 7.40 2.50 -2.57
C VAL A 140 7.35 2.66 -4.08
N ASP A 141 6.87 1.63 -4.78
CA ASP A 141 6.62 1.69 -6.22
C ASP A 141 5.14 2.01 -6.49
N ASN A 142 4.87 3.25 -6.92
CA ASN A 142 3.52 3.70 -7.26
C ASN A 142 2.95 3.05 -8.54
N THR A 143 3.76 2.32 -9.32
CA THR A 143 3.30 1.59 -10.51
C THR A 143 2.86 0.17 -10.18
N ASN A 144 3.30 -0.38 -9.04
CA ASN A 144 2.93 -1.71 -8.58
C ASN A 144 1.42 -1.84 -8.36
N VAL A 145 0.80 -2.82 -9.02
CA VAL A 145 -0.65 -3.03 -9.00
C VAL A 145 -1.15 -3.36 -7.59
N GLN A 146 -0.44 -4.19 -6.83
CA GLN A 146 -0.83 -4.56 -5.48
C GLN A 146 -0.76 -3.36 -4.53
N PHE A 147 0.22 -2.47 -4.71
CA PHE A 147 0.31 -1.22 -3.96
C PHE A 147 -0.80 -0.23 -4.30
N LYS A 148 -1.14 -0.06 -5.59
CA LYS A 148 -2.32 0.72 -6.00
C LYS A 148 -3.59 0.19 -5.33
N MET A 149 -3.78 -1.13 -5.36
CA MET A 149 -4.91 -1.79 -4.70
C MET A 149 -4.91 -1.61 -3.18
N TYR A 150 -3.75 -1.67 -2.54
CA TYR A 150 -3.57 -1.40 -1.12
C TYR A 150 -4.00 0.03 -0.75
N LYS A 151 -3.53 1.05 -1.49
CA LYS A 151 -3.95 2.44 -1.25
C LYS A 151 -5.45 2.65 -1.45
N LEU A 152 -6.03 2.03 -2.49
CA LEU A 152 -7.48 2.04 -2.69
C LEU A 152 -8.21 1.39 -1.50
N GLN A 153 -7.72 0.27 -0.97
CA GLN A 153 -8.32 -0.40 0.18
C GLN A 153 -8.31 0.50 1.43
N ILE A 154 -7.22 1.20 1.71
CA ILE A 154 -7.15 2.19 2.81
C ILE A 154 -8.23 3.27 2.61
N ALA A 155 -8.32 3.84 1.42
CA ALA A 155 -9.33 4.86 1.11
C ALA A 155 -10.77 4.31 1.22
N GLY A 156 -11.01 3.08 0.78
CA GLY A 156 -12.29 2.39 0.91
C GLY A 156 -12.71 2.20 2.37
N ASP A 157 -11.77 1.87 3.27
CA ASP A 157 -12.05 1.74 4.69
C ASP A 157 -12.28 3.10 5.39
N LYS A 158 -11.64 4.17 4.92
CA LYS A 158 -11.97 5.55 5.34
C LYS A 158 -13.36 5.97 4.84
N MET A 159 -13.67 5.70 3.58
CA MET A 159 -15.00 5.97 3.00
C MET A 159 -16.11 5.17 3.67
N ARG A 160 -15.84 3.94 4.12
CA ARG A 160 -16.81 3.16 4.91
C ARG A 160 -17.29 3.90 6.16
N LYS A 161 -16.39 4.65 6.80
CA LYS A 161 -16.69 5.43 8.01
C LYS A 161 -17.31 6.78 7.68
N ALA A 162 -16.70 7.51 6.74
CA ALA A 162 -17.04 8.91 6.46
C ALA A 162 -18.11 9.11 5.36
N LYS A 163 -18.37 8.09 4.53
CA LYS A 163 -19.20 8.14 3.31
C LYS A 163 -18.78 9.17 2.25
N ILE A 164 -17.65 9.84 2.45
CA ILE A 164 -17.01 10.77 1.52
C ILE A 164 -15.52 10.42 1.46
N LEU A 165 -14.90 10.59 0.29
CA LEU A 165 -13.46 10.41 0.12
C LEU A 165 -12.71 11.54 0.86
N PRO A 166 -11.86 11.23 1.85
CA PRO A 166 -11.09 12.25 2.55
C PRO A 166 -10.10 12.97 1.63
N GLN A 167 -9.81 14.24 1.94
CA GLN A 167 -8.90 15.07 1.14
C GLN A 167 -7.48 14.49 1.00
N ASN A 168 -6.99 13.78 2.04
CA ASN A 168 -5.70 13.09 2.00
C ASN A 168 -5.67 11.83 1.13
N CYS A 169 -6.75 11.52 0.41
CA CYS A 169 -6.83 10.43 -0.55
C CYS A 169 -7.17 10.94 -1.97
N ALA A 170 -7.14 12.25 -2.21
CA ALA A 170 -7.46 12.83 -3.51
C ALA A 170 -6.46 12.42 -4.61
N ASP A 171 -5.21 12.11 -4.24
CA ASP A 171 -4.14 11.61 -5.14
C ASP A 171 -4.46 10.25 -5.79
N LEU A 172 -5.44 9.53 -5.25
CA LEU A 172 -5.92 8.27 -5.80
C LEU A 172 -6.81 8.47 -7.03
N ILE A 173 -7.37 9.68 -7.21
CA ILE A 173 -8.13 10.02 -8.41
C ILE A 173 -7.16 10.49 -9.47
N LYS A 174 -6.99 9.68 -10.52
CA LYS A 174 -6.12 10.00 -11.65
C LYS A 174 -6.80 10.99 -12.60
N SER A 175 -6.00 11.81 -13.26
CA SER A 175 -6.49 12.83 -14.21
C SER A 175 -7.31 12.21 -15.34
N ASP A 176 -8.19 13.01 -15.96
CA ASP A 176 -8.94 12.57 -17.13
C ASP A 176 -8.00 12.35 -18.33
N PRO A 177 -7.83 11.10 -18.80
CA PRO A 177 -6.88 10.77 -19.87
C PRO A 177 -7.24 11.41 -21.21
N ALA A 178 -8.48 11.85 -21.41
CA ALA A 178 -8.87 12.57 -22.62
C ALA A 178 -8.50 14.06 -22.61
N LEU A 179 -8.03 14.58 -21.47
CA LEU A 179 -7.52 15.95 -21.33
C LEU A 179 -5.99 16.00 -21.29
N ALA A 180 -5.32 14.84 -21.29
CA ALA A 180 -3.87 14.77 -21.30
C ALA A 180 -3.31 15.26 -22.65
N THR A 181 -2.63 16.41 -22.61
CA THR A 181 -2.00 17.04 -23.79
C THR A 181 -0.49 16.84 -23.85
N VAL A 182 0.12 16.42 -22.74
CA VAL A 182 1.58 16.25 -22.59
C VAL A 182 1.87 14.76 -22.41
N HIS A 183 2.75 14.21 -23.26
CA HIS A 183 3.13 12.79 -23.29
C HIS A 183 1.92 11.82 -23.28
N PRO A 184 1.06 11.83 -24.31
CA PRO A 184 -0.09 10.93 -24.36
C PRO A 184 0.38 9.48 -24.37
N GLU A 185 -0.20 8.66 -23.48
CA GLU A 185 0.13 7.24 -23.42
C GLU A 185 -0.22 6.56 -24.75
N PRO A 186 0.68 5.69 -25.26
CA PRO A 186 0.51 5.10 -26.57
C PRO A 186 -0.71 4.17 -26.63
N THR A 187 -1.11 3.58 -25.51
CA THR A 187 -2.22 2.61 -25.45
C THR A 187 -3.36 3.17 -24.61
N VAL A 188 -4.53 3.32 -25.23
CA VAL A 188 -5.71 3.90 -24.57
C VAL A 188 -6.98 3.09 -24.83
N TYR A 189 -7.91 3.22 -23.90
CA TYR A 189 -9.25 2.66 -23.94
C TYR A 189 -10.26 3.77 -24.27
N ARG A 190 -11.13 3.49 -25.24
CA ARG A 190 -12.12 4.44 -25.76
C ARG A 190 -13.53 3.91 -25.57
N CYS A 191 -14.47 4.81 -25.31
CA CYS A 191 -15.88 4.48 -25.36
C CYS A 191 -16.26 4.00 -26.76
N LYS A 192 -16.86 2.81 -26.88
CA LYS A 192 -17.23 2.21 -28.17
C LYS A 192 -18.24 3.04 -28.97
N LYS A 193 -19.11 3.80 -28.29
CA LYS A 193 -20.14 4.63 -28.93
C LYS A 193 -19.61 5.94 -29.52
N CYS A 194 -18.74 6.64 -28.82
CA CYS A 194 -18.34 8.01 -29.18
C CYS A 194 -16.83 8.25 -29.33
N ARG A 195 -16.04 7.17 -29.15
CA ARG A 195 -14.58 7.10 -29.25
C ARG A 195 -13.79 8.03 -28.31
N ARG A 196 -14.45 8.68 -27.34
CA ARG A 196 -13.77 9.43 -26.26
C ARG A 196 -12.86 8.48 -25.47
N ILE A 197 -11.64 8.92 -25.19
CA ILE A 197 -10.71 8.22 -24.28
C ILE A 197 -11.29 8.22 -22.87
N ILE A 198 -11.26 7.08 -22.20
CA ILE A 198 -11.84 6.89 -20.86
C ILE A 198 -10.86 6.27 -19.86
N ALA A 199 -9.77 5.66 -20.32
CA ALA A 199 -8.69 5.15 -19.49
C ALA A 199 -7.43 5.00 -20.36
N SER A 200 -6.26 5.13 -19.77
CA SER A 200 -4.98 4.74 -20.38
C SER A 200 -4.55 3.37 -19.87
N ALA A 201 -3.56 2.75 -20.50
CA ALA A 201 -3.02 1.46 -20.06
C ALA A 201 -2.46 1.51 -18.63
N SER A 202 -1.83 2.63 -18.22
CA SER A 202 -1.32 2.81 -16.85
C SER A 202 -2.42 2.81 -15.78
N ASN A 203 -3.66 3.14 -16.15
CA ASN A 203 -4.80 3.17 -15.23
C ASN A 203 -5.42 1.78 -15.04
N VAL A 204 -5.05 0.80 -15.85
CA VAL A 204 -5.61 -0.56 -15.75
C VAL A 204 -5.01 -1.26 -14.53
N LEU A 205 -5.88 -1.94 -13.78
CA LEU A 205 -5.52 -2.77 -12.65
C LEU A 205 -5.72 -4.24 -13.07
N PRO A 206 -4.72 -4.86 -13.72
CA PRO A 206 -4.83 -6.23 -14.19
C PRO A 206 -4.98 -7.21 -13.02
N HIS A 207 -5.66 -8.32 -13.26
CA HIS A 207 -5.85 -9.37 -12.27
C HIS A 207 -5.83 -10.75 -12.93
N MET A 208 -5.48 -11.74 -12.13
CA MET A 208 -5.45 -13.14 -12.53
C MET A 208 -6.83 -13.79 -12.34
N PRO A 209 -7.21 -14.80 -13.16
CA PRO A 209 -8.38 -15.64 -12.87
C PRO A 209 -8.29 -16.27 -11.47
N ASN A 210 -9.41 -16.28 -10.74
CA ASN A 210 -9.50 -16.75 -9.35
C ASN A 210 -8.55 -16.08 -8.34
N GLU A 211 -8.02 -14.89 -8.67
CA GLU A 211 -7.18 -14.11 -7.76
C GLU A 211 -7.94 -13.73 -6.47
N ARG A 212 -7.24 -13.90 -5.34
CA ARG A 212 -7.71 -13.52 -4.02
C ARG A 212 -6.94 -12.30 -3.56
N GLN A 213 -7.66 -11.25 -3.18
CA GLN A 213 -7.04 -10.08 -2.54
C GLN A 213 -6.66 -10.40 -1.10
N ILE A 214 -5.36 -10.54 -0.86
CA ILE A 214 -4.76 -10.81 0.45
C ILE A 214 -5.25 -9.80 1.50
N TRP A 215 -5.36 -8.53 1.09
CA TRP A 215 -5.74 -7.39 1.93
C TRP A 215 -7.17 -7.42 2.47
N ARG A 216 -8.09 -8.13 1.82
CA ARG A 216 -9.52 -8.06 2.13
C ARG A 216 -9.93 -8.92 3.32
N HIS A 217 -9.23 -10.03 3.56
CA HIS A 217 -9.59 -11.06 4.55
C HIS A 217 -8.52 -11.24 5.64
N ILE A 218 -7.74 -10.18 5.88
CA ILE A 218 -6.53 -10.24 6.68
C ILE A 218 -6.82 -10.50 8.17
N SER A 219 -8.06 -10.36 8.64
CA SER A 219 -8.41 -10.56 10.06
C SER A 219 -8.51 -12.02 10.49
N THR A 220 -8.26 -13.00 9.62
CA THR A 220 -8.37 -14.43 9.97
C THR A 220 -7.02 -15.00 10.43
N ARG A 221 -7.03 -15.83 11.49
CA ARG A 221 -5.81 -16.52 11.97
C ARG A 221 -5.14 -17.37 10.88
N LYS A 222 -5.93 -17.90 9.93
CA LYS A 222 -5.43 -18.65 8.78
C LYS A 222 -4.55 -17.78 7.88
N ALA A 223 -4.96 -16.54 7.61
CA ALA A 223 -4.20 -15.59 6.80
C ALA A 223 -2.83 -15.26 7.42
N SER A 224 -2.75 -15.07 8.74
CA SER A 224 -1.47 -14.82 9.42
C SER A 224 -0.43 -15.94 9.19
N ARG A 225 -0.87 -17.20 9.21
CA ARG A 225 0.03 -18.35 9.02
C ARG A 225 0.54 -18.43 7.58
N GLU A 226 -0.34 -18.27 6.60
CA GLU A 226 0.03 -18.22 5.17
C GLU A 226 0.98 -17.05 4.87
N LEU A 227 0.82 -15.91 5.56
CA LEU A 227 1.70 -14.75 5.43
C LEU A 227 3.07 -14.94 6.08
N LEU A 228 3.27 -15.91 6.97
CA LEU A 228 4.60 -16.20 7.54
C LEU A 228 5.40 -17.21 6.72
N GLU A 229 4.77 -17.92 5.79
CA GLU A 229 5.49 -18.84 4.92
C GLU A 229 6.35 -18.08 3.89
N PRO A 230 7.55 -18.60 3.54
CA PRO A 230 8.40 -18.02 2.52
C PRO A 230 7.64 -17.85 1.19
N LEU A 231 7.97 -16.81 0.42
CA LEU A 231 7.48 -16.66 -0.95
C LEU A 231 8.02 -17.83 -1.79
N GLN A 232 7.26 -18.92 -1.89
CA GLN A 232 7.58 -20.00 -2.82
C GLN A 232 7.49 -19.44 -4.24
N LYS A 233 8.58 -19.57 -5.01
CA LYS A 233 8.57 -19.29 -6.46
C LYS A 233 7.55 -20.23 -7.10
N ARG A 234 6.32 -19.75 -7.35
CA ARG A 234 5.33 -20.51 -8.10
C ARG A 234 5.91 -20.81 -9.48
N GLU A 235 5.86 -22.07 -9.89
CA GLU A 235 6.21 -22.49 -11.25
C GLU A 235 5.41 -21.63 -12.24
N GLN A 236 6.14 -20.92 -13.09
CA GLN A 236 5.61 -19.94 -14.03
C GLN A 236 4.99 -20.68 -15.22
N GLN A 237 3.73 -21.11 -15.09
CA GLN A 237 2.90 -21.21 -16.29
C GLN A 237 2.63 -19.77 -16.77
N PRO A 238 2.59 -19.51 -18.10
CA PRO A 238 2.21 -18.21 -18.62
C PRO A 238 0.74 -17.98 -18.31
N ALA A 239 0.49 -17.41 -17.14
CA ALA A 239 -0.84 -17.13 -16.68
C ALA A 239 -1.24 -15.78 -17.30
N GLU A 240 -2.17 -15.82 -18.25
CA GLU A 240 -2.71 -14.62 -18.88
C GLU A 240 -3.66 -13.86 -17.95
N PHE A 241 -3.64 -12.53 -18.03
CA PHE A 241 -4.56 -11.70 -17.28
C PHE A 241 -6.02 -11.89 -17.73
N CYS A 242 -6.94 -11.78 -16.79
CA CYS A 242 -8.36 -11.86 -17.08
C CYS A 242 -8.84 -10.67 -17.93
N THR A 243 -9.60 -10.97 -18.98
CA THR A 243 -10.19 -9.98 -19.90
C THR A 243 -11.70 -9.81 -19.72
N LYS A 244 -12.32 -10.48 -18.74
CA LYS A 244 -13.79 -10.47 -18.55
C LYS A 244 -14.31 -9.16 -17.95
N ILE A 245 -13.52 -8.51 -17.10
CA ILE A 245 -13.80 -7.18 -16.54
C ILE A 245 -12.51 -6.37 -16.58
N LEU A 246 -12.61 -5.12 -17.06
CA LEU A 246 -11.50 -4.19 -17.06
C LEU A 246 -11.56 -3.35 -15.78
N PHE A 247 -10.77 -3.71 -14.77
CA PHE A 247 -10.62 -2.88 -13.57
C PHE A 247 -9.65 -1.73 -13.85
N VAL A 248 -9.95 -0.57 -13.30
CA VAL A 248 -9.17 0.66 -13.48
C VAL A 248 -9.03 1.41 -12.16
N GLU A 249 -8.05 2.29 -12.08
CA GLU A 249 -7.98 3.31 -11.03
C GLU A 249 -9.17 4.28 -11.14
N PRO A 250 -9.58 4.94 -10.04
CA PRO A 250 -10.55 6.01 -10.09
C PRO A 250 -10.03 7.16 -10.96
N LEU A 251 -10.85 7.65 -11.89
CA LEU A 251 -10.48 8.73 -12.83
C LEU A 251 -11.36 9.95 -12.62
N ALA A 252 -10.82 11.14 -12.85
CA ALA A 252 -11.49 12.42 -12.58
C ALA A 252 -12.80 12.62 -13.36
N TRP A 253 -12.98 11.96 -14.50
CA TRP A 253 -14.25 12.00 -15.25
C TRP A 253 -15.35 11.14 -14.64
N MET A 254 -15.02 10.22 -13.72
CA MET A 254 -16.00 9.34 -13.10
C MET A 254 -16.88 10.14 -12.14
N PRO A 255 -18.20 10.20 -12.38
CA PRO A 255 -19.08 11.06 -11.61
C PRO A 255 -19.24 10.54 -10.18
N ASP A 256 -19.27 11.47 -9.22
CA ASP A 256 -19.65 11.28 -7.82
C ASP A 256 -18.87 10.21 -7.03
N ILE A 257 -17.73 9.75 -7.54
CA ILE A 257 -16.90 8.75 -6.85
C ILE A 257 -16.35 9.27 -5.51
N THR A 258 -16.29 10.58 -5.28
CA THR A 258 -15.85 11.15 -4.01
C THR A 258 -16.96 11.21 -2.96
N HIS A 259 -18.23 11.24 -3.38
CA HIS A 259 -19.37 11.48 -2.49
C HIS A 259 -20.27 10.25 -2.32
N ASN A 260 -20.08 9.22 -3.14
CA ASN A 260 -20.84 7.98 -3.08
C ASN A 260 -19.92 6.79 -2.89
N VAL A 261 -20.39 5.78 -2.16
CA VAL A 261 -19.65 4.53 -1.93
C VAL A 261 -19.78 3.52 -3.08
N GLU A 262 -20.78 3.69 -3.94
CA GLU A 262 -21.02 2.87 -5.14
C GLU A 262 -21.87 3.63 -6.15
N GLY A 263 -21.80 3.22 -7.42
CA GLY A 263 -22.56 3.88 -8.47
C GLY A 263 -22.27 3.36 -9.88
N LYS A 264 -22.86 4.02 -10.88
CA LYS A 264 -22.70 3.69 -12.31
C LYS A 264 -21.67 4.63 -12.93
N LEU A 265 -20.86 4.11 -13.85
CA LEU A 265 -19.91 4.90 -14.62
C LEU A 265 -20.46 5.12 -16.03
N ASN A 266 -20.83 6.36 -16.35
CA ASN A 266 -21.34 6.77 -17.66
C ASN A 266 -20.27 7.56 -18.42
N CYS A 267 -20.20 7.36 -19.74
CA CYS A 267 -19.30 8.13 -20.58
C CYS A 267 -19.64 9.62 -20.53
N PRO A 268 -18.71 10.53 -20.23
CA PRO A 268 -19.00 11.96 -20.10
C PRO A 268 -19.38 12.63 -21.43
N LYS A 269 -19.03 12.03 -22.58
CA LYS A 269 -19.38 12.58 -23.91
C LYS A 269 -20.75 12.13 -24.44
N CYS A 270 -21.16 10.88 -24.18
CA CYS A 270 -22.36 10.30 -24.81
C CYS A 270 -23.33 9.63 -23.83
N ASN A 271 -23.07 9.77 -22.53
CA ASN A 271 -23.83 9.26 -21.40
C ASN A 271 -24.13 7.75 -21.43
N THR A 272 -23.44 6.98 -22.26
CA THR A 272 -23.62 5.52 -22.31
C THR A 272 -22.99 4.89 -21.08
N LYS A 273 -23.71 3.98 -20.42
CA LYS A 273 -23.17 3.22 -19.28
C LYS A 273 -21.99 2.36 -19.73
N LEU A 274 -20.82 2.63 -19.15
CA LEU A 274 -19.57 1.92 -19.41
C LEU A 274 -19.27 0.86 -18.36
N GLY A 275 -19.73 1.07 -17.12
CA GLY A 275 -19.48 0.16 -16.01
C GLY A 275 -20.07 0.65 -14.70
N SER A 276 -19.41 0.31 -13.59
CA SER A 276 -19.83 0.67 -12.23
C SER A 276 -18.61 0.79 -11.31
N PHE A 277 -18.82 1.35 -10.12
CA PHE A 277 -17.82 1.37 -9.06
C PHE A 277 -18.39 1.00 -7.71
N SER A 278 -17.52 0.54 -6.80
CA SER A 278 -17.80 0.31 -5.38
C SER A 278 -16.52 0.46 -4.57
N TRP A 279 -16.52 1.40 -3.63
CA TRP A 279 -15.43 1.61 -2.67
C TRP A 279 -15.33 0.51 -1.61
N ILE A 280 -16.44 -0.21 -1.35
CA ILE A 280 -16.55 -1.07 -0.16
C ILE A 280 -16.79 -2.53 -0.54
N ALA A 281 -17.85 -2.80 -1.30
CA ALA A 281 -18.24 -4.17 -1.65
C ALA A 281 -17.35 -4.73 -2.77
N GLY A 282 -16.87 -3.85 -3.64
CA GLY A 282 -16.10 -4.22 -4.83
C GLY A 282 -16.98 -4.89 -5.89
N SER A 283 -16.38 -5.76 -6.70
CA SER A 283 -17.05 -6.49 -7.77
C SER A 283 -16.51 -7.91 -7.88
N GLN A 284 -17.40 -8.85 -8.23
CA GLN A 284 -17.03 -10.23 -8.55
C GLN A 284 -16.87 -10.36 -10.07
N CYS A 285 -15.68 -10.76 -10.49
CA CYS A 285 -15.39 -11.03 -11.89
C CYS A 285 -15.92 -12.42 -12.29
N PRO A 286 -16.44 -12.60 -13.53
CA PRO A 286 -16.81 -13.91 -14.04
C PRO A 286 -15.69 -14.96 -14.05
N CYS A 287 -14.43 -14.55 -13.95
CA CYS A 287 -13.29 -15.47 -13.79
C CYS A 287 -13.13 -16.04 -12.37
N GLY A 288 -14.02 -15.68 -11.44
CA GLY A 288 -13.99 -16.12 -10.04
C GLY A 288 -13.30 -15.15 -9.07
N SER A 289 -12.52 -14.19 -9.58
CA SER A 289 -11.81 -13.20 -8.74
C SER A 289 -12.77 -12.21 -8.10
N LYS A 290 -12.47 -11.79 -6.87
CA LYS A 290 -13.25 -10.78 -6.15
C LYS A 290 -12.36 -9.59 -5.81
N ILE A 291 -12.61 -8.45 -6.46
CA ILE A 291 -11.80 -7.24 -6.34
C ILE A 291 -12.58 -6.19 -5.55
N ALA A 292 -12.01 -5.65 -4.48
CA ALA A 292 -12.51 -4.53 -3.69
C ALA A 292 -11.34 -3.66 -3.21
N PRO A 293 -11.47 -2.32 -3.22
CA PRO A 293 -12.45 -1.55 -3.99
C PRO A 293 -12.42 -1.89 -5.49
N ALA A 294 -13.49 -1.59 -6.22
CA ALA A 294 -13.55 -1.87 -7.65
C ALA A 294 -14.12 -0.67 -8.42
N PHE A 295 -13.37 -0.21 -9.41
CA PHE A 295 -13.84 0.67 -10.48
C PHE A 295 -13.62 -0.11 -11.75
N TYR A 296 -14.68 -0.34 -12.52
CA TYR A 296 -14.54 -1.22 -13.65
C TYR A 296 -15.38 -0.78 -14.84
N LEU A 297 -14.85 -1.12 -16.01
CA LEU A 297 -15.47 -0.92 -17.29
C LEU A 297 -15.81 -2.30 -17.88
N VAL A 298 -16.94 -2.36 -18.59
CA VAL A 298 -17.40 -3.57 -19.27
C VAL A 298 -16.69 -3.66 -20.62
N PRO A 299 -15.90 -4.71 -20.90
CA PRO A 299 -15.12 -4.83 -22.14
C PRO A 299 -15.95 -4.67 -23.42
N SER A 300 -17.20 -5.13 -23.44
CA SER A 300 -18.07 -4.99 -24.63
C SER A 300 -18.50 -3.54 -24.94
N LYS A 301 -18.27 -2.59 -24.02
CA LYS A 301 -18.59 -1.16 -24.16
C LYS A 301 -17.38 -0.29 -24.45
N VAL A 302 -16.19 -0.89 -24.53
CA VAL A 302 -14.91 -0.22 -24.62
C VAL A 302 -14.08 -0.86 -25.73
N ASP A 303 -13.39 -0.04 -26.52
CA ASP A 303 -12.41 -0.52 -27.49
C ASP A 303 -11.01 -0.07 -27.07
N TRP A 304 -10.01 -0.91 -27.30
CA TRP A 304 -8.61 -0.51 -27.16
C TRP A 304 -8.09 0.03 -28.50
N SER A 305 -7.17 0.99 -28.44
CA SER A 305 -6.51 1.54 -29.62
C SER A 305 -5.21 2.21 -29.23
N ASN A 306 -4.29 2.34 -30.19
CA ASN A 306 -3.14 3.21 -29.99
C ASN A 306 -3.57 4.68 -30.08
N ALA A 307 -3.06 5.53 -29.18
CA ALA A 307 -3.37 6.96 -29.13
C ALA A 307 -2.63 7.78 -30.18
N VAL A 308 -1.71 7.16 -30.94
CA VAL A 308 -0.91 7.83 -31.97
C VAL A 308 -1.84 8.42 -33.05
N GLN A 309 -2.19 9.68 -32.89
CA GLN A 309 -2.56 10.54 -34.00
C GLN A 309 -1.27 11.21 -34.45
N ASN A 310 -0.97 11.06 -35.75
CA ASN A 310 0.17 11.67 -36.44
C ASN A 310 0.50 13.05 -35.87
N VAL A 311 1.61 13.16 -35.14
CA VAL A 311 2.23 14.45 -34.89
C VAL A 311 2.68 14.90 -36.27
N GLN A 312 1.89 15.75 -36.93
CA GLN A 312 2.39 16.52 -38.06
C GLN A 312 3.51 17.37 -37.49
N VAL A 313 4.75 16.89 -37.65
CA VAL A 313 5.95 17.69 -37.49
C VAL A 313 5.81 18.79 -38.53
N THR A 314 5.43 19.99 -38.07
CA THR A 314 5.58 21.17 -38.91
C THR A 314 7.08 21.41 -38.94
N VAL A 315 7.68 21.15 -40.11
CA VAL A 315 9.08 21.44 -40.42
C VAL A 315 9.31 22.94 -40.38
#